data_AF-A0A7J4QB10-F1
#
_entry.id   AF-A0A7J4QB10-F1
#
_cell.length_a   1.000
_cell.length_b   1.000
_cell.length_c   1.000
_cell.angle_alpha   90.00
_cell.angle_beta   90.00
_cell.angle_gamma   90.00
#
_symmetry.space_group_name_H-M   'P 1'
#
loop_
_entity.id
_entity.type
_entity.pdbx_description
1 polymer ?
#
loop_
_entity_poly.entity_id
_entity_poly.type
_entity_poly.pdbx_seq_one_letter_code
_entity_poly.pdbx_strand_id
1 'polypeptide(L)'
;MKKVIAILLLLFLVGCSAPKVELEAVTNDSIIEELPEVIETEEISAPYYDFYEGDTKEILGKSITLEKIYLNPQIDITVGDTETGIKETKTEEIIEDVKIMIWEIQDNYQEEKYVTLKIEKLELGENEYIIQKNEKRTIGTKDILLEESRTNGYIQVTVFNKGTSIGDTESVKHGESVEINGVTVTNLKNYYKIEQYAWVTIE
;
A
#
# COMPACT_ATOMS: atom_id res chain seq x y z
N MET A 1 8.74 -21.98 69.20
CA MET A 1 7.51 -21.31 69.70
C MET A 1 7.46 -19.94 69.07
N LYS A 2 6.55 -19.74 68.12
CA LYS A 2 5.34 -18.90 68.23
C LYS A 2 5.62 -17.41 68.49
N LYS A 3 5.41 -16.65 67.41
CA LYS A 3 4.73 -15.34 67.29
C LYS A 3 5.38 -14.14 67.97
N VAL A 4 5.83 -13.19 67.15
CA VAL A 4 5.72 -11.76 67.44
C VAL A 4 5.05 -11.08 66.26
N ILE A 5 3.82 -10.65 66.50
CA ILE A 5 3.01 -9.78 65.66
C ILE A 5 3.39 -8.35 66.04
N ALA A 6 3.70 -7.52 65.05
CA ALA A 6 3.59 -6.07 65.16
C ALA A 6 3.41 -5.50 63.75
N ILE A 7 2.15 -5.44 63.31
CA ILE A 7 1.72 -4.68 62.13
C ILE A 7 1.69 -3.22 62.58
N LEU A 8 2.58 -2.40 62.03
CA LEU A 8 2.62 -0.97 62.28
C LEU A 8 1.64 -0.28 61.32
N LEU A 9 0.43 -0.06 61.84
CA LEU A 9 -0.59 0.85 61.31
C LEU A 9 -0.16 2.28 61.61
N LEU A 10 0.22 3.07 60.61
CA LEU A 10 0.13 4.54 60.65
C LEU A 10 0.45 5.16 59.28
N LEU A 11 -0.31 6.21 58.94
CA LEU A 11 -0.29 7.06 57.74
C LEU A 11 -1.18 6.48 56.62
N PHE A 12 -2.38 7.00 56.34
CA PHE A 12 -2.68 8.42 56.08
C PHE A 12 -4.08 8.82 56.58
N LEU A 13 -4.10 9.72 57.56
CA LEU A 13 -5.18 10.68 57.73
C LEU A 13 -4.98 11.77 56.68
N VAL A 14 -5.73 11.71 55.56
CA VAL A 14 -6.02 12.91 54.77
C VAL A 14 -7.53 12.99 54.68
N GLY A 15 -8.05 14.09 55.20
CA GLY A 15 -9.45 14.30 55.48
C GLY A 15 -10.33 14.17 54.25
N CYS A 16 -11.49 13.57 54.52
CA CYS A 16 -12.72 13.89 53.81
C CYS A 16 -12.97 15.39 53.97
N SER A 17 -12.81 16.16 52.90
CA SER A 17 -13.25 17.55 52.82
C SER A 17 -13.75 17.77 51.41
N ALA A 18 -15.07 17.65 51.26
CA ALA A 18 -15.76 17.99 50.03
C ALA A 18 -15.47 19.46 49.67
N PRO A 19 -15.08 19.77 48.43
CA PRO A 19 -14.97 21.16 48.01
C PRO A 19 -16.38 21.77 47.96
N LYS A 20 -16.53 22.88 48.69
CA LYS A 20 -17.68 23.79 48.66
C LYS A 20 -17.93 24.24 47.21
N VAL A 21 -19.15 24.04 46.72
CA VAL A 21 -19.63 24.71 45.51
C VAL A 21 -19.95 26.15 45.91
N GLU A 22 -19.11 27.09 45.47
CA GLU A 22 -19.38 28.51 45.56
C GLU A 22 -20.10 28.91 44.26
N LEU A 23 -21.41 29.14 44.36
CA LEU A 23 -22.21 29.72 43.29
C LEU A 23 -21.92 31.22 43.26
N GLU A 24 -20.99 31.65 42.43
CA GLU A 24 -20.93 33.05 42.00
C GLU A 24 -21.76 33.22 40.73
N ALA A 25 -22.89 33.90 40.90
CA ALA A 25 -23.69 34.41 39.81
C ALA A 25 -22.90 35.52 39.10
N VAL A 26 -22.50 35.29 37.86
CA VAL A 26 -22.05 36.35 36.96
C VAL A 26 -22.95 36.37 35.74
N THR A 27 -23.49 37.57 35.55
CA THR A 27 -24.47 38.04 34.57
C THR A 27 -24.09 37.77 33.13
N ASN A 28 -25.12 37.46 32.33
CA ASN A 28 -25.14 37.47 30.86
C ASN A 28 -24.39 38.67 30.28
N ASP A 29 -23.32 38.39 29.54
CA ASP A 29 -23.02 39.09 28.29
C ASP A 29 -22.83 38.02 27.21
N SER A 30 -23.80 37.95 26.30
CA SER A 30 -23.81 37.05 25.15
C SER A 30 -22.73 37.48 24.16
N ILE A 31 -21.56 36.84 24.23
CA ILE A 31 -20.62 36.81 23.12
C ILE A 31 -20.85 35.45 22.45
N ILE A 32 -21.48 35.47 21.28
CA ILE A 32 -21.49 34.33 20.38
C ILE A 32 -20.06 34.25 19.83
N GLU A 33 -19.23 33.41 20.44
CA GLU A 33 -18.02 32.93 19.77
C GLU A 33 -18.49 32.02 18.63
N GLU A 34 -18.39 32.51 17.40
CA GLU A 34 -18.39 31.63 16.23
C GLU A 34 -17.20 30.69 16.40
N LEU A 35 -17.47 29.44 16.77
CA LEU A 35 -16.49 28.37 16.69
C LEU A 35 -15.93 28.39 15.26
N PRO A 36 -14.60 28.46 15.06
CA PRO A 36 -14.05 28.38 13.73
C PRO A 36 -14.54 27.08 13.10
N GLU A 37 -15.10 27.19 11.89
CA GLU A 37 -15.40 26.06 11.03
C GLU A 37 -14.18 25.15 11.04
N VAL A 38 -14.33 23.96 11.63
CA VAL A 38 -13.35 22.90 11.49
C VAL A 38 -13.43 22.53 10.01
N ILE A 39 -12.53 23.12 9.22
CA ILE A 39 -12.21 22.56 7.92
C ILE A 39 -11.70 21.17 8.25
N GLU A 40 -12.51 20.15 7.97
CA GLU A 40 -12.03 18.78 7.85
C GLU A 40 -10.95 18.81 6.77
N THR A 41 -9.72 19.06 7.18
CA THR A 41 -8.57 18.59 6.43
C THR A 41 -8.74 17.08 6.43
N GLU A 42 -9.12 16.53 5.28
CA GLU A 42 -8.93 15.10 4.99
C GLU A 42 -7.58 14.74 5.56
N GLU A 43 -7.57 13.98 6.65
CA GLU A 43 -6.36 13.29 7.08
C GLU A 43 -6.01 12.43 5.88
N ILE A 44 -5.01 12.86 5.12
CA ILE A 44 -4.31 11.98 4.19
C ILE A 44 -3.68 10.96 5.12
N SER A 45 -4.44 9.89 5.41
CA SER A 45 -3.91 8.81 6.22
C SER A 45 -2.63 8.38 5.52
N ALA A 46 -1.59 8.16 6.32
CA ALA A 46 -0.39 7.48 5.86
C ALA A 46 -0.80 6.30 4.94
N PRO A 47 0.04 5.84 3.99
CA PRO A 47 -0.38 4.94 2.91
C PRO A 47 -0.86 3.55 3.39
N TYR A 48 -1.12 3.36 4.68
CA TYR A 48 -1.56 2.15 5.33
C TYR A 48 -3.07 2.18 5.58
N TYR A 49 -3.74 1.14 5.12
CA TYR A 49 -5.18 0.99 5.22
C TYR A 49 -5.49 -0.40 5.75
N ASP A 50 -6.25 -0.46 6.84
CA ASP A 50 -6.73 -1.74 7.37
C ASP A 50 -7.95 -2.20 6.59
N PHE A 51 -8.02 -3.48 6.21
CA PHE A 51 -9.15 -4.08 5.53
C PHE A 51 -9.57 -5.36 6.25
N TYR A 52 -10.88 -5.54 6.37
CA TYR A 52 -11.53 -6.80 6.75
C TYR A 52 -12.04 -7.52 5.50
N GLU A 53 -12.24 -8.84 5.58
CA GLU A 53 -12.79 -9.59 4.44
C GLU A 53 -14.17 -9.03 4.02
N GLY A 54 -14.30 -8.71 2.74
CA GLY A 54 -15.49 -8.07 2.16
C GLY A 54 -15.48 -6.54 2.18
N ASP A 55 -14.49 -5.90 2.79
CA ASP A 55 -14.35 -4.44 2.75
C ASP A 55 -14.05 -3.93 1.34
N THR A 56 -14.71 -2.85 0.97
CA THR A 56 -14.38 -2.04 -0.22
C THR A 56 -14.04 -0.62 0.22
N LYS A 57 -12.93 -0.07 -0.27
CA LYS A 57 -12.48 1.29 0.00
C LYS A 57 -12.06 1.99 -1.28
N GLU A 58 -12.41 3.27 -1.40
CA GLU A 58 -11.94 4.16 -2.47
C GLU A 58 -10.60 4.77 -2.05
N ILE A 59 -9.52 4.38 -2.74
CA ILE A 59 -8.15 4.83 -2.45
C ILE A 59 -7.51 5.23 -3.76
N LEU A 60 -6.96 6.44 -3.85
CA LEU A 60 -6.34 6.99 -5.06
C LEU A 60 -7.28 6.96 -6.30
N GLY A 61 -8.59 7.07 -6.08
CA GLY A 61 -9.60 7.03 -7.15
C GLY A 61 -9.88 5.63 -7.71
N LYS A 62 -9.49 4.58 -6.98
CA LYS A 62 -9.77 3.18 -7.29
C LYS A 62 -10.61 2.55 -6.18
N SER A 63 -11.63 1.80 -6.57
CA SER A 63 -12.30 0.85 -5.69
C SER A 63 -11.37 -0.33 -5.44
N ILE A 64 -10.98 -0.54 -4.19
CA ILE A 64 -10.16 -1.65 -3.73
C ILE A 64 -11.00 -2.50 -2.79
N THR A 65 -11.24 -3.76 -3.16
CA THR A 65 -12.01 -4.73 -2.37
C THR A 65 -11.12 -5.86 -1.88
N LEU A 66 -11.11 -6.12 -0.57
CA LEU A 66 -10.47 -7.30 -0.02
C LEU A 66 -11.45 -8.47 -0.05
N GLU A 67 -11.20 -9.44 -0.93
CA GLU A 67 -12.10 -10.58 -1.09
C GLU A 67 -11.87 -11.64 0.00
N LYS A 68 -10.59 -11.89 0.34
CA LYS A 68 -10.23 -12.99 1.25
C LYS A 68 -8.83 -12.87 1.84
N ILE A 69 -8.64 -13.34 3.09
CA ILE A 69 -7.35 -13.42 3.79
C ILE A 69 -7.00 -14.88 4.14
N TYR A 70 -5.92 -15.39 3.56
CA TYR A 70 -5.45 -16.77 3.79
C TYR A 70 -4.47 -16.87 4.99
N LEU A 71 -4.17 -18.10 5.41
CA LEU A 71 -3.27 -18.39 6.56
C LEU A 71 -1.78 -18.26 6.22
N ASN A 72 -1.40 -18.61 4.98
CA ASN A 72 -0.10 -18.20 4.44
C ASN A 72 -0.30 -16.77 3.95
N PRO A 73 0.59 -15.81 4.25
CA PRO A 73 0.34 -14.39 4.08
C PRO A 73 0.01 -14.09 2.61
N GLN A 74 -1.27 -14.17 2.31
CA GLN A 74 -1.83 -14.12 0.99
C GLN A 74 -3.23 -13.57 1.15
N ILE A 75 -3.58 -12.67 0.25
CA ILE A 75 -4.92 -12.15 0.12
C ILE A 75 -5.35 -12.27 -1.33
N ASP A 76 -6.65 -12.38 -1.55
CA ASP A 76 -7.26 -12.12 -2.85
C ASP A 76 -7.89 -10.73 -2.78
N ILE A 77 -7.62 -9.90 -3.79
CA ILE A 77 -8.00 -8.50 -3.83
C ILE A 77 -8.49 -8.14 -5.24
N THR A 78 -9.49 -7.27 -5.29
CA THR A 78 -9.95 -6.64 -6.53
C THR A 78 -9.54 -5.16 -6.50
N VAL A 79 -8.82 -4.69 -7.52
CA VAL A 79 -8.42 -3.28 -7.67
C VAL A 79 -8.97 -2.79 -9.01
N GLY A 80 -9.94 -1.88 -8.99
CA GLY A 80 -10.64 -1.48 -10.21
C GLY A 80 -11.34 -2.68 -10.86
N ASP A 81 -10.91 -3.05 -12.06
CA ASP A 81 -11.44 -4.21 -12.80
C ASP A 81 -10.54 -5.45 -12.70
N THR A 82 -9.46 -5.37 -11.92
CA THR A 82 -8.42 -6.41 -11.84
C THR A 82 -8.55 -7.23 -10.56
N GLU A 83 -8.93 -8.49 -10.68
CA GLU A 83 -8.89 -9.48 -9.60
C GLU A 83 -7.51 -10.18 -9.58
N THR A 84 -6.83 -10.18 -8.43
CA THR A 84 -5.54 -10.85 -8.29
C THR A 84 -5.27 -11.28 -6.83
N GLY A 85 -4.20 -12.04 -6.63
CA GLY A 85 -3.75 -12.48 -5.31
C GLY A 85 -2.37 -11.93 -4.96
N ILE A 86 -2.27 -11.21 -3.84
CA ILE A 86 -0.97 -10.73 -3.32
C ILE A 86 -0.45 -11.76 -2.33
N LYS A 87 0.83 -12.13 -2.44
CA LYS A 87 1.50 -13.09 -1.56
C LYS A 87 2.67 -12.43 -0.85
N GLU A 88 2.95 -12.95 0.34
CA GLU A 88 4.00 -12.52 1.25
C GLU A 88 3.79 -11.10 1.80
N THR A 89 4.30 -10.87 3.02
CA THR A 89 4.31 -9.52 3.59
C THR A 89 5.53 -8.77 3.09
N LYS A 90 5.45 -7.44 3.05
CA LYS A 90 6.54 -6.54 2.65
C LYS A 90 7.01 -6.68 1.19
N THR A 91 6.21 -7.32 0.35
CA THR A 91 6.42 -7.41 -1.09
C THR A 91 5.48 -6.44 -1.80
N GLU A 92 6.02 -5.56 -2.64
CA GLU A 92 5.24 -4.58 -3.43
C GLU A 92 4.75 -5.19 -4.73
N GLU A 93 3.43 -5.25 -4.96
CA GLU A 93 2.85 -5.59 -6.25
C GLU A 93 2.29 -4.35 -6.94
N ILE A 94 2.35 -4.30 -8.27
CA ILE A 94 1.79 -3.21 -9.08
C ILE A 94 0.53 -3.75 -9.74
N ILE A 95 -0.62 -3.19 -9.38
CA ILE A 95 -1.91 -3.59 -9.92
C ILE A 95 -2.52 -2.34 -10.53
N GLU A 96 -2.78 -2.38 -11.85
CA GLU A 96 -3.10 -1.20 -12.65
C GLU A 96 -2.04 -0.09 -12.51
N ASP A 97 -2.34 1.00 -11.80
CA ASP A 97 -1.49 2.17 -11.55
C ASP A 97 -1.23 2.43 -10.05
N VAL A 98 -1.43 1.42 -9.20
CA VAL A 98 -1.14 1.49 -7.76
C VAL A 98 -0.13 0.43 -7.34
N LYS A 99 0.73 0.80 -6.38
CA LYS A 99 1.61 -0.11 -5.66
C LYS A 99 0.90 -0.58 -4.40
N ILE A 100 0.72 -1.88 -4.24
CA ILE A 100 0.07 -2.48 -3.07
C ILE A 100 1.04 -3.47 -2.41
N MET A 101 1.17 -3.38 -1.09
CA MET A 101 1.97 -4.28 -0.28
C MET A 101 1.16 -4.72 0.93
N ILE A 102 1.18 -6.02 1.25
CA ILE A 102 0.72 -6.49 2.56
C ILE A 102 1.72 -6.00 3.61
N TRP A 103 1.33 -5.01 4.40
CA TRP A 103 2.16 -4.50 5.48
C TRP A 103 2.15 -5.49 6.65
N GLU A 104 0.98 -5.93 7.08
CA GLU A 104 0.81 -6.84 8.20
C GLU A 104 -0.53 -7.59 8.06
N ILE A 105 -0.59 -8.84 8.54
CA ILE A 105 -1.84 -9.57 8.72
C ILE A 105 -1.99 -9.84 10.21
N GLN A 106 -3.10 -9.41 10.78
CA GLN A 106 -3.43 -9.59 12.17
C GLN A 106 -4.48 -10.69 12.28
N ASP A 107 -4.05 -11.83 12.82
CA ASP A 107 -4.88 -13.02 13.01
C ASP A 107 -4.87 -13.38 14.50
N ASN A 108 -5.67 -12.65 15.27
CA ASN A 108 -5.89 -12.91 16.69
C ASN A 108 -7.07 -13.86 16.84
N TYR A 109 -6.88 -14.99 17.51
CA TYR A 109 -7.92 -16.02 17.76
C TYR A 109 -9.24 -15.51 18.39
N GLN A 110 -9.26 -14.29 18.93
CA GLN A 110 -10.43 -13.67 19.58
C GLN A 110 -10.98 -12.44 18.86
N GLU A 111 -10.31 -11.95 17.82
CA GLU A 111 -10.69 -10.75 17.09
C GLU A 111 -10.94 -11.09 15.62
N GLU A 112 -11.62 -10.20 14.92
CA GLU A 112 -11.81 -10.35 13.48
C GLU A 112 -10.46 -10.16 12.77
N LYS A 113 -10.14 -11.09 11.87
CA LYS A 113 -8.89 -11.07 11.11
C LYS A 113 -8.90 -9.89 10.16
N TYR A 114 -7.81 -9.12 10.14
CA TYR A 114 -7.65 -7.99 9.22
C TYR A 114 -6.25 -7.95 8.61
N VAL A 115 -6.12 -7.18 7.54
CA VAL A 115 -4.86 -6.93 6.86
C VAL A 115 -4.63 -5.43 6.74
N THR A 116 -3.43 -4.99 7.08
CA THR A 116 -2.98 -3.63 6.78
C THR A 116 -2.29 -3.65 5.43
N LEU A 117 -2.79 -2.88 4.47
CA LEU A 117 -2.19 -2.71 3.15
C LEU A 117 -1.48 -1.38 3.06
N LYS A 118 -0.23 -1.38 2.62
CA LYS A 118 0.44 -0.17 2.15
C LYS A 118 0.08 0.05 0.68
N ILE A 119 -0.63 1.13 0.37
CA ILE A 119 -1.12 1.47 -0.96
C ILE A 119 -0.57 2.85 -1.33
N GLU A 120 0.20 2.89 -2.42
CA GLU A 120 0.86 4.09 -2.91
C GLU A 120 0.61 4.28 -4.40
N LYS A 121 0.63 5.54 -4.84
CA LYS A 121 0.52 5.86 -6.27
C LYS A 121 1.78 5.40 -7.00
N LEU A 122 1.61 4.78 -8.16
CA LEU A 122 2.73 4.62 -9.09
C LEU A 122 2.96 5.96 -9.81
N GLU A 123 4.08 6.61 -9.54
CA GLU A 123 4.49 7.82 -10.26
C GLU A 123 5.33 7.43 -11.48
N LEU A 124 4.84 7.78 -12.66
CA LEU A 124 5.54 7.68 -13.94
C LEU A 124 5.72 9.08 -14.51
N GLY A 125 6.90 9.37 -15.04
CA GLY A 125 7.16 10.55 -15.84
C GLY A 125 6.43 10.54 -17.19
N GLU A 126 6.44 11.67 -17.90
CA GLU A 126 5.69 11.89 -19.14
C GLU A 126 5.99 10.85 -20.24
N ASN A 127 7.22 10.34 -20.29
CA ASN A 127 7.67 9.35 -21.28
C ASN A 127 7.96 7.97 -20.67
N GLU A 128 7.38 7.69 -19.51
CA GLU A 128 7.64 6.47 -18.74
C GLU A 128 6.40 5.58 -18.68
N TYR A 129 6.61 4.28 -18.89
CA TYR A 129 5.54 3.32 -19.07
C TYR A 129 5.86 2.03 -18.34
N ILE A 130 4.87 1.45 -17.65
CA ILE A 130 4.96 0.07 -17.18
C ILE A 130 4.30 -0.85 -18.19
N ILE A 131 5.02 -1.88 -18.59
CA ILE A 131 4.54 -2.94 -19.47
C ILE A 131 4.57 -4.25 -18.67
N GLN A 132 3.51 -5.05 -18.78
CA GLN A 132 3.43 -6.36 -18.14
C GLN A 132 3.98 -7.47 -19.05
N LYS A 133 4.36 -8.59 -18.45
CA LYS A 133 4.72 -9.83 -19.16
C LYS A 133 3.66 -10.20 -20.21
N ASN A 134 4.11 -10.62 -21.38
CA ASN A 134 3.27 -11.03 -22.53
C ASN A 134 2.40 -9.89 -23.10
N GLU A 135 2.57 -8.65 -22.62
CA GLU A 135 1.94 -7.49 -23.23
C GLU A 135 2.80 -6.98 -24.38
N LYS A 136 2.15 -6.68 -25.51
CA LYS A 136 2.74 -5.86 -26.57
C LYS A 136 2.12 -4.47 -26.48
N ARG A 137 2.95 -3.45 -26.27
CA ARG A 137 2.49 -2.05 -26.20
C ARG A 137 3.14 -1.23 -27.31
N THR A 138 2.32 -0.46 -28.02
CA THR A 138 2.79 0.54 -29.00
C THR A 138 2.94 1.88 -28.30
N ILE A 139 4.14 2.45 -28.30
CA ILE A 139 4.46 3.74 -27.69
C ILE A 139 5.18 4.59 -28.74
N GLY A 140 4.55 5.69 -29.15
CA GLY A 140 5.03 6.53 -30.24
C GLY A 140 5.23 5.74 -31.54
N THR A 141 6.47 5.68 -32.01
CA THR A 141 6.88 4.95 -33.23
C THR A 141 7.49 3.58 -32.94
N LYS A 142 7.40 3.10 -31.69
CA LYS A 142 7.96 1.81 -31.25
C LYS A 142 6.84 0.86 -30.84
N ASP A 143 7.05 -0.42 -31.12
CA ASP A 143 6.32 -1.50 -30.49
C ASP A 143 7.26 -2.21 -29.52
N ILE A 144 6.85 -2.43 -28.27
CA ILE A 144 7.64 -3.09 -27.24
C ILE A 144 6.90 -4.33 -26.78
N LEU A 145 7.58 -5.47 -26.78
CA LEU A 145 7.06 -6.76 -26.32
C LEU A 145 7.92 -7.26 -25.17
N LEU A 146 7.28 -7.59 -24.05
CA LEU A 146 7.92 -8.30 -22.94
C LEU A 146 7.62 -9.80 -23.04
N GLU A 147 8.67 -10.60 -23.12
CA GLU A 147 8.60 -12.05 -23.24
C GLU A 147 9.15 -12.73 -21.97
N GLU A 148 8.64 -13.94 -21.68
CA GLU A 148 9.13 -14.73 -20.55
C GLU A 148 10.59 -15.13 -20.76
N SER A 149 11.46 -14.72 -19.83
CA SER A 149 12.78 -15.32 -19.73
C SER A 149 12.70 -16.68 -19.07
N ARG A 150 13.38 -17.68 -19.66
CA ARG A 150 13.59 -18.99 -19.03
C ARG A 150 14.51 -18.94 -17.81
N THR A 151 15.23 -17.84 -17.63
CA THR A 151 16.20 -17.63 -16.55
C THR A 151 15.60 -16.72 -15.49
N ASN A 152 15.51 -17.24 -14.26
CA ASN A 152 15.07 -16.47 -13.10
C ASN A 152 15.89 -15.17 -12.97
N GLY A 153 15.22 -14.06 -12.70
CA GLY A 153 15.90 -12.78 -12.54
C GLY A 153 16.12 -12.01 -13.84
N TYR A 154 15.65 -12.50 -15.00
CA TYR A 154 15.71 -11.78 -16.27
C TYR A 154 14.32 -11.59 -16.88
N ILE A 155 14.20 -10.61 -17.76
CA ILE A 155 13.10 -10.48 -18.74
C ILE A 155 13.72 -10.43 -20.14
N GLN A 156 13.02 -10.94 -21.14
CA GLN A 156 13.41 -10.76 -22.53
C GLN A 156 12.54 -9.66 -23.12
N VAL A 157 13.16 -8.67 -23.76
CA VAL A 157 12.47 -7.51 -24.30
C VAL A 157 12.82 -7.35 -25.75
N THR A 158 11.79 -7.24 -26.60
CA THR A 158 11.96 -7.01 -28.03
C THR A 158 11.34 -5.66 -28.41
N VAL A 159 12.14 -4.80 -29.04
CA VAL A 159 11.73 -3.45 -29.48
C VAL A 159 11.75 -3.38 -31.01
N PHE A 160 10.60 -3.06 -31.59
CA PHE A 160 10.40 -2.91 -33.02
C PHE A 160 10.12 -1.45 -33.38
N ASN A 161 10.45 -1.06 -34.61
CA ASN A 161 9.82 0.12 -35.19
C ASN A 161 8.39 -0.23 -35.58
N LYS A 162 7.46 0.70 -35.39
CA LYS A 162 6.04 0.47 -35.67
C LYS A 162 5.84 0.03 -37.11
N GLY A 163 5.14 -1.09 -37.29
CA GLY A 163 4.87 -1.68 -38.60
C GLY A 163 5.99 -2.56 -39.16
N THR A 164 7.07 -2.78 -38.41
CA THR A 164 8.11 -3.77 -38.77
C THR A 164 7.88 -5.10 -38.06
N SER A 165 8.40 -6.18 -38.64
CA SER A 165 8.43 -7.52 -38.04
C SER A 165 9.78 -7.91 -37.46
N ILE A 166 10.81 -7.10 -37.71
CA ILE A 166 12.17 -7.28 -37.21
C ILE A 166 12.39 -6.22 -36.13
N GLY A 167 12.82 -6.67 -34.96
CA GLY A 167 13.14 -5.85 -33.80
C GLY A 167 14.43 -6.33 -33.13
N ASP A 168 14.95 -5.50 -32.24
CA ASP A 168 16.14 -5.80 -31.45
C ASP A 168 15.69 -6.42 -30.12
N THR A 169 16.34 -7.52 -29.72
CA THR A 169 15.97 -8.28 -28.53
C THR A 169 17.14 -8.32 -27.56
N GLU A 170 16.89 -7.95 -26.32
CA GLU A 170 17.88 -8.05 -25.24
C GLU A 170 17.29 -8.73 -24.00
N SER A 171 18.17 -9.32 -23.18
CA SER A 171 17.81 -9.84 -21.86
C SER A 171 18.18 -8.84 -20.79
N VAL A 172 17.20 -8.32 -20.06
CA VAL A 172 17.40 -7.33 -19.00
C VAL A 172 17.33 -8.03 -17.65
N LYS A 173 18.44 -7.99 -16.90
CA LYS A 173 18.49 -8.55 -15.55
C LYS A 173 17.75 -7.65 -14.57
N HIS A 174 17.20 -8.25 -13.53
CA HIS A 174 16.51 -7.54 -12.45
C HIS A 174 17.39 -6.42 -11.87
N GLY A 175 16.82 -5.23 -11.78
CA GLY A 175 17.47 -4.01 -11.30
C GLY A 175 18.38 -3.34 -12.33
N GLU A 176 18.57 -3.93 -13.52
CA GLU A 176 19.37 -3.34 -14.58
C GLU A 176 18.49 -2.57 -15.57
N SER A 177 19.11 -1.57 -16.21
CA SER A 177 18.56 -0.80 -17.32
C SER A 177 19.42 -1.04 -18.56
N VAL A 178 18.77 -1.31 -19.69
CA VAL A 178 19.42 -1.54 -20.99
C VAL A 178 18.73 -0.70 -22.06
N GLU A 179 19.52 -0.07 -22.92
CA GLU A 179 19.00 0.63 -24.09
C GLU A 179 18.84 -0.36 -25.26
N ILE A 180 17.63 -0.41 -25.84
CA ILE A 180 17.27 -1.28 -26.96
C ILE A 180 16.60 -0.41 -28.01
N ASN A 181 17.26 -0.20 -29.15
CA ASN A 181 16.70 0.55 -30.28
C ASN A 181 16.15 1.96 -29.90
N GLY A 182 16.91 2.71 -29.08
CA GLY A 182 16.55 4.05 -28.59
C GLY A 182 15.49 4.06 -27.49
N VAL A 183 15.26 2.92 -26.83
CA VAL A 183 14.31 2.78 -25.72
C VAL A 183 15.08 2.25 -24.52
N THR A 184 15.04 2.97 -23.40
CA THR A 184 15.66 2.49 -22.15
C THR A 184 14.66 1.64 -21.40
N VAL A 185 15.06 0.41 -21.08
CA VAL A 185 14.21 -0.58 -20.41
C VAL A 185 14.85 -0.99 -19.09
N THR A 186 14.12 -0.80 -18.00
CA THR A 186 14.52 -1.22 -16.64
C THR A 186 13.67 -2.37 -16.17
N ASN A 187 14.31 -3.48 -15.78
CA ASN A 187 13.61 -4.62 -15.20
C ASN A 187 13.36 -4.39 -13.70
N LEU A 188 12.17 -3.90 -13.37
CA LEU A 188 11.83 -3.49 -12.01
C LEU A 188 11.78 -4.64 -11.01
N LYS A 189 11.32 -5.83 -11.43
CA LYS A 189 11.04 -6.91 -10.48
C LYS A 189 11.06 -8.28 -11.15
N ASN A 190 11.59 -9.26 -10.42
CA ASN A 190 11.41 -10.68 -10.74
C ASN A 190 10.75 -11.37 -9.56
N TYR A 191 9.50 -11.79 -9.70
CA TYR A 191 8.91 -12.76 -8.78
C TYR A 191 8.35 -13.95 -9.57
N TYR A 192 8.60 -15.15 -9.03
CA TYR A 192 8.09 -16.45 -9.45
C TYR A 192 7.23 -16.47 -10.72
N LYS A 193 7.81 -16.59 -11.93
CA LYS A 193 7.19 -16.93 -13.25
C LYS A 193 5.81 -16.34 -13.66
N ILE A 194 5.11 -15.63 -12.78
CA ILE A 194 3.68 -15.34 -12.82
C ILE A 194 3.52 -13.87 -13.18
N GLU A 195 4.23 -12.96 -12.51
CA GLU A 195 4.20 -11.53 -12.82
C GLU A 195 5.61 -10.97 -13.08
N GLN A 196 5.76 -10.26 -14.20
CA GLN A 196 6.99 -9.55 -14.55
C GLN A 196 6.61 -8.20 -15.16
N TYR A 197 7.36 -7.17 -14.81
CA TYR A 197 7.11 -5.80 -15.23
C TYR A 197 8.42 -5.17 -15.71
N ALA A 198 8.32 -4.33 -16.74
CA ALA A 198 9.40 -3.44 -17.14
C ALA A 198 8.93 -1.99 -17.10
N TRP A 199 9.82 -1.13 -16.63
CA TRP A 199 9.71 0.32 -16.82
C TRP A 199 10.41 0.66 -18.12
N VAL A 200 9.73 1.38 -18.99
CA VAL A 200 10.25 1.77 -20.29
C VAL A 200 10.21 3.28 -20.44
N THR A 201 11.33 3.85 -20.89
CA THR A 201 11.48 5.28 -21.16
C THR A 201 11.88 5.49 -22.62
N ILE A 202 11.21 6.43 -23.29
CA ILE A 202 11.50 6.83 -24.68
C ILE A 202 11.90 8.30 -24.69
N GLU A 203 13.06 8.61 -25.30
CA GLU A 203 13.53 9.99 -25.51
C GLU A 203 12.87 10.66 -26.72
#